data_AF-A0A7X7B012-F1
#
_entry.id   AF-A0A7X7B012-F1
#
_cell.length_a   1.000
_cell.length_b   1.000
_cell.length_c   1.000
_cell.angle_alpha   90.00
_cell.angle_beta   90.00
_cell.angle_gamma   90.00
#
_symmetry.space_group_name_H-M   'P 1'
#
loop_
_entity.id
_entity.type
_entity.pdbx_description
1 polymer ?
#
loop_
_entity_poly.entity_id
_entity_poly.type
_entity_poly.pdbx_seq_one_letter_code
_entity_poly.pdbx_strand_id
1 'polypeptide(L)'
;KQSQPETQTIVRAVREIQPHLVVDLHELHPTDRTASFVEAMEKEAGASAAVGAACNAAIAAVVGPLRAQSTTIYARPVNNYREPRLMHRYFAVREGIPAILVETRRHGNTPLETRTATHYAALQATARYLAGYALQTPQRVQAAWLEPGPERERALKVEQLARTRAAQNRQLAGRRGSASTDKKREALRKQQAARKKSGAKR
;
A
#
# COMPACT_ATOMS: atom_id res chain seq x y z
N LYS A 1 16.42 -0.94 -19.93
CA LYS A 1 16.50 -2.06 -20.89
C LYS A 1 16.50 -3.36 -20.09
N GLN A 2 15.66 -4.34 -20.44
CA GLN A 2 15.73 -5.67 -19.83
C GLN A 2 16.93 -6.42 -20.43
N SER A 3 17.96 -6.67 -19.63
CA SER A 3 19.21 -7.28 -20.07
C SER A 3 19.21 -8.80 -19.98
N GLN A 4 18.32 -9.39 -19.18
CA GLN A 4 18.25 -10.83 -18.97
C GLN A 4 17.50 -11.52 -20.13
N PRO A 5 18.09 -12.56 -20.75
CA PRO A 5 17.47 -13.26 -21.89
C PRO A 5 16.16 -13.95 -21.52
N GLU A 6 16.03 -14.44 -20.29
CA GLU A 6 14.81 -15.05 -19.76
C GLU A 6 13.67 -14.04 -19.75
N THR A 7 13.93 -12.83 -19.22
CA THR A 7 12.95 -11.75 -19.17
C THR A 7 12.53 -11.30 -20.56
N GLN A 8 13.48 -11.22 -21.51
CA GLN A 8 13.17 -10.88 -22.90
C GLN A 8 12.25 -11.93 -23.55
N THR A 9 12.50 -13.22 -23.28
CA THR A 9 11.70 -14.32 -23.81
C THR A 9 10.27 -14.27 -23.26
N ILE A 10 10.11 -14.06 -21.94
CA ILE A 10 8.80 -13.93 -21.30
C ILE A 10 8.05 -12.72 -21.86
N VAL A 11 8.70 -11.55 -21.97
CA VAL A 11 8.05 -10.35 -22.53
C VAL A 11 7.63 -10.56 -23.97
N ARG A 12 8.46 -11.22 -24.79
CA ARG A 12 8.08 -11.57 -26.16
C ARG A 12 6.85 -12.49 -26.18
N ALA A 13 6.85 -13.56 -25.39
CA ALA A 13 5.74 -14.50 -25.33
C ALA A 13 4.44 -13.85 -24.86
N VAL A 14 4.49 -13.01 -23.82
CA VAL A 14 3.30 -12.29 -23.32
C VAL A 14 2.79 -11.29 -24.35
N ARG A 15 3.67 -10.58 -25.06
CA ARG A 15 3.26 -9.68 -26.14
C ARG A 15 2.63 -10.40 -27.32
N GLU A 16 3.10 -11.60 -27.63
CA GLU A 16 2.56 -12.43 -28.71
C GLU A 16 1.20 -13.04 -28.33
N ILE A 17 1.09 -13.60 -27.12
CA ILE A 17 -0.12 -14.29 -26.65
C ILE A 17 -1.23 -13.31 -26.27
N GLN A 18 -0.88 -12.10 -25.78
CA GLN A 18 -1.82 -11.12 -25.21
C GLN A 18 -2.77 -11.76 -24.17
N PRO A 19 -2.24 -12.33 -23.08
CA PRO A 19 -3.07 -13.02 -22.10
C PRO A 19 -4.04 -12.05 -21.40
N HIS A 20 -5.22 -12.54 -21.03
CA HIS A 20 -6.21 -11.78 -20.25
C HIS A 20 -5.72 -11.42 -18.84
N LEU A 21 -4.81 -12.24 -18.29
CA LEU A 21 -4.22 -12.06 -16.96
C LEU A 21 -2.89 -12.81 -16.89
N VAL A 22 -1.87 -12.15 -16.33
CA VAL A 22 -0.59 -12.78 -15.96
C VAL A 22 -0.59 -13.09 -14.46
N VAL A 23 -0.19 -14.31 -14.10
CA VAL A 23 0.01 -14.69 -12.69
C VAL A 23 1.48 -14.93 -12.47
N ASP A 24 2.05 -14.16 -11.54
CA ASP A 24 3.43 -14.26 -11.09
C ASP A 24 3.46 -15.03 -9.77
N LEU A 25 4.21 -16.13 -9.67
CA LEU A 25 4.23 -16.99 -8.49
C LEU A 25 5.61 -16.94 -7.83
N HIS A 26 5.65 -16.52 -6.58
CA HIS A 26 6.89 -16.35 -5.83
C HIS A 26 6.80 -16.95 -4.42
N GLU A 27 7.99 -17.13 -3.84
CA GLU A 27 8.13 -17.41 -2.42
C GLU A 27 9.00 -16.33 -1.77
N LEU A 28 8.54 -15.81 -0.63
CA LEU A 28 9.28 -14.85 0.17
C LEU A 28 10.56 -15.47 0.70
N HIS A 29 11.65 -14.71 0.81
CA HIS A 29 12.90 -15.18 1.39
C HIS A 29 12.68 -15.77 2.81
N PRO A 30 13.41 -16.83 3.24
CA PRO A 30 13.19 -17.46 4.56
C PRO A 30 13.30 -16.53 5.78
N THR A 31 14.02 -15.41 5.65
CA THR A 31 14.15 -14.39 6.71
C THR A 31 13.05 -13.33 6.68
N ASP A 32 12.23 -13.28 5.63
CA ASP A 32 11.12 -12.35 5.50
C ASP A 32 9.92 -12.86 6.32
N ARG A 33 9.48 -12.04 7.28
CA ARG A 33 8.38 -12.36 8.20
C ARG A 33 7.00 -11.96 7.67
N THR A 34 6.92 -11.44 6.44
CA THR A 34 5.66 -11.09 5.80
C THR A 34 4.82 -12.36 5.60
N ALA A 35 3.51 -12.26 5.88
CA ALA A 35 2.59 -13.35 5.62
C ALA A 35 2.38 -13.56 4.11
N SER A 36 1.82 -14.70 3.69
CA SER A 36 1.48 -14.91 2.28
C SER A 36 0.50 -13.84 1.78
N PHE A 37 0.66 -13.36 0.56
CA PHE A 37 -0.22 -12.33 0.00
C PHE A 37 -0.41 -12.48 -1.51
N VAL A 38 -1.47 -11.85 -2.03
CA VAL A 38 -1.68 -11.61 -3.45
C VAL A 38 -1.59 -10.11 -3.70
N GLU A 39 -0.62 -9.68 -4.51
CA GLU A 39 -0.33 -8.28 -4.82
C GLU A 39 -0.76 -7.93 -6.25
N ALA A 40 -1.31 -6.74 -6.46
CA ALA A 40 -1.58 -6.21 -7.79
C ALA A 40 -1.56 -4.68 -7.81
N MET A 41 -1.40 -4.12 -9.02
CA MET A 41 -1.20 -2.67 -9.19
C MET A 41 -2.53 -1.92 -9.29
N GLU A 42 -2.68 -0.87 -8.50
CA GLU A 42 -3.75 0.12 -8.61
C GLU A 42 -3.37 1.22 -9.60
N LYS A 43 -4.35 2.10 -9.88
CA LYS A 43 -4.13 3.32 -10.65
C LYS A 43 -2.97 4.16 -10.11
N GLU A 44 -2.89 4.32 -8.78
CA GLU A 44 -1.85 5.11 -8.11
C GLU A 44 -0.45 4.48 -8.20
N ALA A 45 -0.36 3.18 -8.52
CA ALA A 45 0.89 2.51 -8.85
C ALA A 45 1.31 2.67 -10.32
N GLY A 46 0.54 3.40 -11.13
CA GLY A 46 0.83 3.69 -12.54
C GLY A 46 0.09 2.79 -13.53
N ALA A 47 -0.76 1.86 -13.07
CA ALA A 47 -1.64 1.13 -13.96
C ALA A 47 -2.73 2.06 -14.53
N SER A 48 -3.27 1.73 -15.71
CA SER A 48 -4.49 2.41 -16.16
C SER A 48 -5.67 2.06 -15.24
N ALA A 49 -6.71 2.89 -15.20
CA ALA A 49 -7.87 2.64 -14.34
C ALA A 49 -8.53 1.29 -14.64
N ALA A 50 -8.65 0.92 -15.92
CA ALA A 50 -9.22 -0.36 -16.34
C ALA A 50 -8.35 -1.55 -15.91
N VAL A 51 -7.02 -1.43 -16.07
CA VAL A 51 -6.09 -2.49 -15.66
C VAL A 51 -6.07 -2.65 -14.15
N GLY A 52 -6.05 -1.55 -13.39
CA GLY A 52 -6.12 -1.60 -11.92
C GLY A 52 -7.41 -2.25 -11.42
N ALA A 53 -8.56 -1.92 -12.02
CA ALA A 53 -9.82 -2.57 -11.70
C ALA A 53 -9.80 -4.09 -11.99
N ALA A 54 -9.26 -4.50 -13.14
CA ALA A 54 -9.12 -5.91 -13.49
C ALA A 54 -8.16 -6.66 -12.53
N CYS A 55 -7.05 -6.03 -12.16
CA CYS A 55 -6.10 -6.52 -11.16
C CYS A 55 -6.76 -6.74 -9.79
N ASN A 56 -7.57 -5.79 -9.33
CA ASN A 56 -8.30 -5.91 -8.07
C ASN A 56 -9.36 -7.01 -8.10
N ALA A 57 -10.09 -7.12 -9.20
CA ALA A 57 -11.04 -8.21 -9.41
C ALA A 57 -10.33 -9.58 -9.38
N ALA A 58 -9.13 -9.68 -9.97
CA ALA A 58 -8.31 -10.88 -9.92
C ALA A 58 -7.79 -11.19 -8.50
N ILE A 59 -7.32 -10.19 -7.72
CA ILE A 59 -6.94 -10.42 -6.31
C ILE A 59 -8.13 -10.98 -5.53
N ALA A 60 -9.28 -10.34 -5.66
CA ALA A 60 -10.52 -10.76 -5.03
C ALA A 60 -10.84 -12.23 -5.40
N ALA A 61 -10.82 -12.54 -6.69
CA ALA A 61 -11.08 -13.87 -7.20
C ALA A 61 -10.20 -14.97 -6.59
N VAL A 62 -8.95 -14.64 -6.28
CA VAL A 62 -7.98 -15.58 -5.70
C VAL A 62 -8.10 -15.64 -4.18
N VAL A 63 -8.05 -14.50 -3.50
CA VAL A 63 -7.98 -14.44 -2.03
C VAL A 63 -9.21 -15.05 -1.37
N GLY A 64 -10.39 -14.95 -2.00
CA GLY A 64 -11.65 -15.37 -1.40
C GLY A 64 -11.77 -16.87 -1.21
N PRO A 65 -11.67 -17.64 -2.31
CA PRO A 65 -11.64 -19.09 -2.26
C PRO A 65 -10.54 -19.64 -1.35
N LEU A 66 -9.32 -19.08 -1.39
CA LEU A 66 -8.21 -19.53 -0.54
C LEU A 66 -8.53 -19.34 0.95
N ARG A 67 -9.08 -18.18 1.33
CA ARG A 67 -9.53 -17.95 2.71
C ARG A 67 -10.68 -18.85 3.13
N ALA A 68 -11.61 -19.17 2.21
CA ALA A 68 -12.70 -20.10 2.48
C ALA A 68 -12.19 -21.54 2.76
N GLN A 69 -11.00 -21.88 2.26
CA GLN A 69 -10.27 -23.11 2.53
C GLN A 69 -9.28 -22.96 3.70
N SER A 70 -9.49 -21.98 4.59
CA SER A 70 -8.66 -21.73 5.77
C SER A 70 -7.18 -21.41 5.47
N THR A 71 -6.87 -20.97 4.24
CA THR A 71 -5.52 -20.51 3.90
C THR A 71 -5.34 -19.06 4.35
N THR A 72 -4.37 -18.80 5.22
CA THR A 72 -4.00 -17.44 5.63
C THR A 72 -3.26 -16.72 4.51
N ILE A 73 -3.99 -15.92 3.74
CA ILE A 73 -3.46 -15.10 2.65
C ILE A 73 -4.11 -13.71 2.64
N TYR A 74 -3.31 -12.68 2.32
CA TYR A 74 -3.75 -11.29 2.33
C TYR A 74 -3.87 -10.71 0.94
N ALA A 75 -4.85 -9.83 0.72
CA ALA A 75 -4.90 -8.99 -0.47
C ALA A 75 -3.99 -7.78 -0.25
N ARG A 76 -3.13 -7.46 -1.22
CA ARG A 76 -2.18 -6.35 -1.16
C ARG A 76 -2.28 -5.48 -2.42
N PRO A 77 -3.30 -4.63 -2.56
CA PRO A 77 -3.33 -3.64 -3.61
C PRO A 77 -2.18 -2.64 -3.41
N VAL A 78 -1.44 -2.35 -4.48
CA VAL A 78 -0.31 -1.42 -4.46
C VAL A 78 -0.77 -0.09 -5.02
N ASN A 79 -0.69 0.94 -4.18
CA ASN A 79 -1.13 2.30 -4.49
C ASN A 79 0.03 3.30 -4.54
N ASN A 80 1.26 2.83 -4.69
CA ASN A 80 2.43 3.68 -4.83
C ASN A 80 3.24 3.32 -6.07
N TYR A 81 3.59 4.35 -6.84
CA TYR A 81 4.48 4.17 -7.96
C TYR A 81 5.88 3.78 -7.49
N ARG A 82 6.37 2.66 -8.00
CA ARG A 82 7.77 2.26 -7.96
C ARG A 82 8.15 1.81 -9.36
N GLU A 83 9.43 1.90 -9.69
CA GLU A 83 9.91 1.39 -10.98
C GLU A 83 9.47 -0.08 -11.16
N PRO A 84 8.77 -0.41 -12.25
CA PRO A 84 8.14 -1.72 -12.42
C PRO A 84 9.17 -2.76 -12.86
N ARG A 85 9.99 -3.21 -11.90
CA ARG A 85 11.07 -4.19 -12.13
C ARG A 85 10.61 -5.65 -12.01
N LEU A 86 9.52 -5.88 -11.27
CA LEU A 86 8.91 -7.20 -11.10
C LEU A 86 7.88 -7.45 -12.21
N MET A 87 7.67 -8.73 -12.55
CA MET A 87 6.89 -9.13 -13.72
C MET A 87 5.45 -8.60 -13.65
N HIS A 88 4.75 -8.84 -12.53
CA HIS A 88 3.37 -8.35 -12.35
C HIS A 88 3.26 -6.82 -12.42
N ARG A 89 4.26 -6.09 -11.93
CA ARG A 89 4.29 -4.62 -12.04
C ARG A 89 4.54 -4.17 -13.47
N TYR A 90 5.50 -4.81 -14.15
CA TYR A 90 5.88 -4.47 -15.52
C TYR A 90 4.70 -4.63 -16.46
N PHE A 91 4.03 -5.78 -16.45
CA PHE A 91 2.92 -6.02 -17.37
C PHE A 91 1.71 -5.12 -17.07
N ALA A 92 1.36 -4.92 -15.80
CA ALA A 92 0.25 -4.04 -15.44
C ALA A 92 0.50 -2.57 -15.79
N VAL A 93 1.70 -2.05 -15.54
CA VAL A 93 2.02 -0.63 -15.68
C VAL A 93 2.51 -0.26 -17.09
N ARG A 94 3.34 -1.11 -17.71
CA ARG A 94 3.99 -0.80 -19.01
C ARG A 94 3.26 -1.38 -20.20
N GLU A 95 2.77 -2.61 -20.08
CA GLU A 95 2.13 -3.32 -21.19
C GLU A 95 0.60 -3.21 -21.15
N GLY A 96 0.02 -2.69 -20.06
CA GLY A 96 -1.43 -2.56 -19.91
C GLY A 96 -2.15 -3.90 -19.79
N ILE A 97 -1.44 -4.96 -19.41
CA ILE A 97 -1.97 -6.31 -19.25
C ILE A 97 -2.22 -6.56 -17.76
N PRO A 98 -3.44 -6.95 -17.34
CA PRO A 98 -3.72 -7.29 -15.95
C PRO A 98 -2.73 -8.34 -15.43
N ALA A 99 -2.20 -8.11 -14.23
CA ALA A 99 -1.25 -9.04 -13.63
C ALA A 99 -1.32 -9.02 -12.10
N ILE A 100 -1.23 -10.20 -11.51
CA ILE A 100 -1.18 -10.41 -10.06
C ILE A 100 0.08 -11.18 -9.67
N LEU A 101 0.56 -10.96 -8.46
CA LEU A 101 1.64 -11.70 -7.82
C LEU A 101 1.06 -12.50 -6.66
N VAL A 102 1.40 -13.79 -6.56
CA VAL A 102 1.08 -14.65 -5.42
C VAL A 102 2.37 -15.00 -4.70
N GLU A 103 2.51 -14.47 -3.50
CA GLU A 103 3.67 -14.68 -2.63
C GLU A 103 3.30 -15.62 -1.49
N THR A 104 4.05 -16.71 -1.36
CA THR A 104 3.90 -17.64 -0.23
C THR A 104 5.02 -17.41 0.78
N ARG A 105 4.67 -17.42 2.07
CA ARG A 105 5.65 -17.31 3.14
C ARG A 105 6.53 -18.56 3.23
N ARG A 106 7.85 -18.37 3.37
CA ARG A 106 8.80 -19.47 3.71
C ARG A 106 9.19 -19.50 5.18
N HIS A 107 9.07 -18.38 5.90
CA HIS A 107 9.46 -18.32 7.31
C HIS A 107 8.62 -19.27 8.19
N GLY A 108 9.16 -19.60 9.37
CA GLY A 108 8.48 -20.47 10.33
C GLY A 108 8.37 -21.93 9.88
N ASN A 109 9.27 -22.39 9.00
CA ASN A 109 9.28 -23.74 8.45
C ASN A 109 7.97 -24.15 7.75
N THR A 110 7.30 -23.19 7.09
CA THR A 110 6.12 -23.52 6.27
C THR A 110 6.54 -24.56 5.22
N PRO A 111 5.99 -25.80 5.22
CA PRO A 111 6.43 -26.87 4.35
C PRO A 111 6.29 -26.52 2.86
N LEU A 112 7.18 -27.04 2.03
CA LEU A 112 7.11 -26.85 0.57
C LEU A 112 5.73 -27.26 0.03
N GLU A 113 5.21 -28.40 0.48
CA GLU A 113 3.88 -28.89 0.10
C GLU A 113 2.77 -27.85 0.35
N THR A 114 2.75 -27.20 1.51
CA THR A 114 1.77 -26.16 1.83
C THR A 114 1.89 -24.96 0.89
N ARG A 115 3.12 -24.56 0.55
CA ARG A 115 3.35 -23.43 -0.37
C ARG A 115 2.94 -23.77 -1.79
N THR A 116 3.31 -24.96 -2.27
CA THR A 116 2.90 -25.49 -3.57
C THR A 116 1.37 -25.61 -3.67
N ALA A 117 0.72 -26.14 -2.64
CA ALA A 117 -0.74 -26.23 -2.59
C ALA A 117 -1.40 -24.84 -2.66
N THR A 118 -0.81 -23.84 -2.00
CA THR A 118 -1.30 -22.45 -2.06
C THR A 118 -1.18 -21.86 -3.47
N HIS A 119 -0.04 -22.04 -4.14
CA HIS A 119 0.13 -21.60 -5.53
C HIS A 119 -0.83 -22.31 -6.49
N TYR A 120 -0.99 -23.62 -6.34
CA TYR A 120 -1.92 -24.41 -7.16
C TYR A 120 -3.38 -23.96 -6.96
N ALA A 121 -3.80 -23.75 -5.71
CA ALA A 121 -5.12 -23.22 -5.41
C ALA A 121 -5.33 -21.81 -6.02
N ALA A 122 -4.31 -20.95 -5.99
CA ALA A 122 -4.38 -19.62 -6.60
C ALA A 122 -4.54 -19.68 -8.13
N LEU A 123 -3.82 -20.59 -8.79
CA LEU A 123 -3.97 -20.83 -10.23
C LEU A 123 -5.38 -21.36 -10.56
N GLN A 124 -5.91 -22.30 -9.79
CA GLN A 124 -7.28 -22.78 -9.97
C GLN A 124 -8.33 -21.67 -9.80
N ALA A 125 -8.21 -20.87 -8.73
CA ALA A 125 -9.11 -19.76 -8.48
C ALA A 125 -9.07 -18.74 -9.62
N THR A 126 -7.87 -18.46 -10.13
CA THR A 126 -7.67 -17.61 -11.30
C THR A 126 -8.35 -18.18 -12.55
N ALA A 127 -8.13 -19.47 -12.86
CA ALA A 127 -8.72 -20.12 -14.02
C ALA A 127 -10.26 -20.12 -13.94
N ARG A 128 -10.83 -20.35 -12.76
CA ARG A 128 -12.28 -20.29 -12.54
C ARG A 128 -12.83 -18.88 -12.78
N TYR A 129 -12.12 -17.85 -12.30
CA TYR A 129 -12.48 -16.46 -12.55
C TYR A 129 -12.46 -16.10 -14.03
N LEU A 130 -11.40 -16.49 -14.75
CA LEU A 130 -11.29 -16.24 -16.19
C LEU A 130 -12.35 -17.00 -17.01
N ALA A 131 -12.78 -18.18 -16.53
CA ALA A 131 -13.88 -18.93 -17.13
C ALA A 131 -15.29 -18.40 -16.78
N GLY A 132 -15.38 -17.29 -16.03
CA GLY A 132 -16.66 -16.65 -15.69
C GLY A 132 -17.46 -17.37 -14.62
N TYR A 133 -16.87 -18.32 -13.89
CA TYR A 133 -17.55 -18.93 -12.75
C TYR A 133 -17.78 -17.87 -11.68
N ALA A 134 -19.05 -17.71 -11.27
CA ALA A 134 -19.42 -16.81 -10.20
C ALA A 134 -18.52 -17.07 -8.99
N LEU A 135 -17.80 -16.03 -8.57
CA LEU A 135 -17.14 -16.02 -7.29
C LEU A 135 -18.26 -16.10 -6.25
N GLN A 136 -18.60 -17.29 -5.78
CA GLN A 136 -19.24 -17.45 -4.48
C GLN A 136 -18.21 -17.09 -3.41
N THR A 137 -17.70 -15.86 -3.46
CA THR A 137 -17.02 -15.24 -2.35
C THR A 137 -18.14 -14.86 -1.40
N PRO A 138 -18.25 -15.51 -0.23
CA PRO A 138 -19.28 -15.14 0.73
C PRO A 138 -19.20 -13.63 0.99
N GLN A 139 -20.31 -12.90 1.03
CA GLN A 139 -20.33 -11.43 1.20
C GLN A 139 -19.48 -10.96 2.39
N ARG A 140 -19.40 -11.77 3.46
CA ARG A 140 -18.51 -11.55 4.61
C ARG A 140 -17.02 -11.43 4.25
N VAL A 141 -16.56 -12.16 3.24
CA VAL A 141 -15.16 -12.14 2.75
C VAL A 141 -14.92 -10.91 1.88
N GLN A 142 -15.91 -10.49 1.08
CA GLN A 142 -15.84 -9.22 0.34
C GLN A 142 -15.82 -8.00 1.29
N ALA A 143 -16.63 -8.01 2.35
CA ALA A 143 -16.61 -6.97 3.38
C ALA A 143 -15.24 -6.91 4.08
N ALA A 144 -14.67 -8.07 4.46
CA ALA A 144 -13.33 -8.15 5.04
C ALA A 144 -12.18 -7.77 4.09
N TRP A 145 -12.44 -7.54 2.79
CA TRP A 145 -11.47 -6.99 1.85
C TRP A 145 -11.49 -5.47 1.77
N LEU A 146 -12.64 -4.86 2.05
CA LEU A 146 -12.83 -3.42 2.07
C LEU A 146 -12.54 -2.82 3.45
N GLU A 147 -12.59 -3.64 4.50
CA GLU A 147 -12.10 -3.30 5.84
C GLU A 147 -10.58 -3.01 5.76
N PRO A 148 -10.12 -1.84 6.23
CA PRO A 148 -8.72 -1.49 6.20
C PRO A 148 -7.93 -2.54 6.99
N GLY A 149 -7.06 -3.30 6.32
CA GLY A 149 -6.14 -4.21 7.02
C GLY A 149 -5.29 -3.46 8.06
N PRO A 150 -4.61 -4.18 8.98
CA PRO A 150 -3.86 -3.56 10.07
C PRO A 150 -2.81 -2.54 9.62
N GLU A 151 -2.30 -2.64 8.39
CA GLU A 151 -1.42 -1.62 7.79
C GLU A 151 -2.15 -0.32 7.43
N ARG A 152 -3.39 -0.41 6.91
CA ARG A 152 -4.23 0.76 6.62
C ARG A 152 -4.80 1.36 7.90
N GLU A 153 -5.14 0.56 8.91
CA GLU A 153 -5.46 1.07 10.25
C GLU A 153 -4.28 1.83 10.87
N ARG A 154 -3.05 1.31 10.74
CA ARG A 154 -1.85 2.01 11.18
C ARG A 154 -1.65 3.31 10.40
N ALA A 155 -1.82 3.30 9.08
CA ALA A 155 -1.73 4.51 8.26
C ALA A 155 -2.78 5.56 8.65
N LEU A 156 -4.03 5.16 8.87
CA LEU A 156 -5.10 6.03 9.35
C LEU A 156 -4.82 6.59 10.74
N LYS A 157 -4.28 5.77 11.66
CA LYS A 157 -3.84 6.23 12.99
C LYS A 157 -2.70 7.26 12.89
N VAL A 158 -1.72 7.03 12.01
CA VAL A 158 -0.63 7.98 11.77
C VAL A 158 -1.16 9.31 11.21
N GLU A 159 -2.08 9.26 10.25
CA GLU A 159 -2.71 10.44 9.68
C GLU A 159 -3.54 11.21 10.72
N GLN A 160 -4.31 10.49 11.54
CA GLN A 160 -5.11 11.08 12.61
C GLN A 160 -4.22 11.75 13.67
N LEU A 161 -3.11 11.11 14.07
CA LEU A 161 -2.12 11.70 14.97
C LEU A 161 -1.49 12.97 14.38
N ALA A 162 -1.17 12.97 13.08
CA ALA A 162 -0.64 14.15 12.39
C ALA A 162 -1.64 15.31 12.40
N ARG A 163 -2.92 15.05 12.12
CA ARG A 163 -4.00 16.06 12.18
C ARG A 163 -4.17 16.62 13.59
N THR A 164 -4.19 15.77 14.62
CA THR A 164 -4.30 16.21 16.01
C THR A 164 -3.11 17.08 16.43
N ARG A 165 -1.89 16.68 16.06
CA ARG A 165 -0.68 17.46 16.36
C ARG A 165 -0.70 18.83 15.65
N ALA A 166 -1.15 18.89 14.40
CA ALA A 166 -1.31 20.15 13.68
C ALA A 166 -2.38 21.06 14.32
N ALA A 167 -3.48 20.50 14.83
CA ALA A 167 -4.50 21.25 15.57
C ALA A 167 -3.97 21.82 16.90
N GLN A 168 -3.25 21.00 17.68
CA GLN A 168 -2.62 21.43 18.93
C GLN A 168 -1.59 22.56 18.70
N ASN A 169 -0.74 22.43 17.67
CA ASN A 169 0.22 23.47 17.32
C ASN A 169 -0.46 24.80 16.96
N ARG A 170 -1.60 24.76 16.24
CA ARG A 170 -2.39 25.96 15.93
C ARG A 170 -2.99 26.60 17.19
N GLN A 171 -3.50 25.81 18.14
CA GLN A 171 -4.00 26.33 19.41
C GLN A 171 -2.89 26.97 20.25
N LEU A 172 -1.70 26.35 20.31
CA LEU A 172 -0.54 26.90 21.01
C LEU A 172 -0.03 28.20 20.37
N ALA A 173 -0.04 28.27 19.04
CA ALA A 173 0.29 29.50 18.32
C ALA A 173 -0.75 30.60 18.59
N GLY A 174 -2.04 30.28 18.61
CA GLY A 174 -3.11 31.21 18.97
C GLY A 174 -3.02 31.73 20.42
N ARG A 175 -2.62 30.89 21.37
CA ARG A 175 -2.40 31.27 22.78
C ARG A 175 -1.17 32.15 23.00
N ARG A 176 -0.15 32.06 22.14
CA ARG A 176 1.01 32.96 22.17
C ARG A 176 0.69 34.37 21.65
N GLY A 177 -0.48 34.58 21.04
CA GLY A 177 -0.91 35.86 20.49
C GLY A 177 -1.79 36.74 21.41
N SER A 178 -2.11 36.33 22.63
CA SER A 178 -3.04 37.11 23.48
C SER A 178 -2.34 37.86 24.62
N ALA A 179 -2.14 39.16 24.40
CA ALA A 179 -2.06 40.25 25.39
C ALA A 179 -0.91 40.31 26.42
N SER A 180 -0.19 39.22 26.70
CA SER A 180 0.82 39.19 27.78
C SER A 180 2.20 39.73 27.35
N THR A 181 2.61 39.47 26.11
CA THR A 181 3.93 39.88 25.58
C THR A 181 4.02 41.36 25.27
N ASP A 182 2.93 41.99 24.82
CA ASP A 182 2.91 43.41 24.48
C ASP A 182 2.91 44.29 25.74
N LYS A 183 2.18 43.92 26.79
CA LYS A 183 2.25 44.61 28.09
C LYS A 183 3.65 44.55 28.71
N LYS A 184 4.32 43.40 28.61
CA LYS A 184 5.72 43.26 29.08
C LYS A 184 6.70 44.08 28.23
N ARG A 185 6.53 44.12 26.91
CA ARG A 185 7.36 44.96 26.02
C ARG A 185 7.16 46.46 26.28
N GLU A 186 5.92 46.88 26.51
CA GLU A 186 5.60 48.28 26.81
C GLU A 186 6.16 48.70 28.19
N ALA A 187 6.05 47.84 29.20
CA ALA A 187 6.66 48.07 30.51
C ALA A 187 8.19 48.20 30.43
N LEU A 188 8.85 47.34 29.65
CA LEU A 188 10.30 47.40 29.45
C LEU A 188 10.72 48.69 28.73
N ARG A 189 9.96 49.14 27.72
CA ARG A 189 10.20 50.40 27.02
C ARG A 189 10.06 51.61 27.95
N LYS A 190 9.03 51.65 28.81
CA LYS A 190 8.86 52.72 29.80
C LYS A 190 10.02 52.76 30.80
N GLN A 191 10.49 51.60 31.26
CA GLN A 191 11.63 51.50 32.17
C GLN A 191 12.94 51.99 31.54
N GLN A 192 13.19 51.66 30.28
CA GLN A 192 14.37 52.13 29.55
C GLN A 192 14.32 53.65 29.27
N ALA A 193 13.15 54.19 28.94
CA ALA A 193 12.97 55.63 28.75
C ALA A 193 13.20 56.42 30.04
N ALA A 194 12.73 55.91 31.19
CA ALA A 194 12.98 56.52 32.50
C ALA A 194 14.48 56.54 32.85
N ARG A 195 15.20 55.44 32.58
CA ARG A 195 16.66 55.36 32.81
C ARG A 195 17.47 56.33 31.96
N LYS A 196 17.05 56.57 30.70
CA LYS A 196 17.68 57.58 29.84
C LYS A 196 17.47 59.01 30.36
N LYS A 197 16.29 59.32 30.92
CA LYS A 197 16.02 60.63 31.52
C LYS A 197 16.79 60.88 32.81
N SER A 198 17.05 59.85 33.63
CA SER A 198 17.84 59.99 34.86
C SER A 198 19.36 60.08 34.62
N GLY A 199 19.85 59.61 33.48
CA GLY A 199 21.27 59.68 33.11
C GLY A 199 21.71 61.00 32.47
N ALA A 200 20.79 61.91 32.16
CA ALA A 200 21.07 63.18 31.47
C ALA A 200 21.18 64.40 32.41
N LYS A 201 21.17 64.21 33.73
CA LYS A 201 21.51 65.23 34.73
C LYS A 201 22.86 64.90 35.38
N ARG A 202 23.93 65.04 34.60
CA ARG A 202 25.29 65.24 35.09
C ARG A 202 25.96 66.24 34.19
#